data_AF-A0A7T7VUG9-F1
#
_entry.id   AF-A0A7T7VUG9-F1
#
_cell.length_a   1.000
_cell.length_b   1.000
_cell.length_c   1.000
_cell.angle_alpha   90.00
_cell.angle_beta   90.00
_cell.angle_gamma   90.00
#
_symmetry.space_group_name_H-M   'P 1'
#
loop_
_entity.id
_entity.type
_entity.pdbx_description
1 polymer ?
#
loop_
_entity_poly.entity_id
_entity_poly.type
_entity_poly.pdbx_seq_one_letter_code
_entity_poly.pdbx_strand_id
1 'polypeptide(L)'
;MIGSNGVHTEIVMPRVNADMDWTRLFPAGDLAVNPGGRIAAPYTHVAIGWGEREVFLGTPTWADLSPVTVARIVATGGEGLLHVSHYVRPAPSTDYRPLRISRAEYRALVTEILQSVRTGGGRRAVYPGYLPQDVFYDAEGTYTVFTTCNEWTGGVLRRAGIATGAWTPFAGGVMKWVPMP
;
A
#
# COMPACT_ATOMS: atom_id res chain seq x y z
N MET A 1 -7.43 -4.59 -7.80
CA MET A 1 -6.89 -3.63 -8.78
C MET A 1 -5.52 -3.22 -8.32
N ILE A 2 -4.67 -2.72 -9.22
CA ILE A 2 -3.43 -2.05 -8.83
C ILE A 2 -3.61 -0.56 -9.11
N GLY A 3 -3.43 0.25 -8.07
CA GLY A 3 -3.47 1.71 -8.13
C GLY A 3 -2.06 2.27 -8.27
N SER A 4 -1.92 3.40 -8.94
CA SER A 4 -0.67 4.15 -9.06
C SER A 4 -0.95 5.64 -9.04
N ASN A 5 -0.04 6.43 -8.46
CA ASN A 5 -0.02 7.89 -8.63
C ASN A 5 1.13 8.36 -9.54
N GLY A 6 1.73 7.42 -10.29
CA GLY A 6 2.90 7.66 -11.12
C GLY A 6 4.23 7.39 -10.43
N VAL A 7 4.28 7.41 -9.09
CA VAL A 7 5.52 7.17 -8.34
C VAL A 7 5.43 5.95 -7.42
N HIS A 8 4.29 5.80 -6.75
CA HIS A 8 3.99 4.70 -5.84
C HIS A 8 2.86 3.83 -6.40
N THR A 9 2.81 2.57 -5.97
CA THR A 9 1.75 1.62 -6.31
C THR A 9 1.13 1.01 -5.07
N GLU A 10 -0.18 0.78 -5.14
CA GLU A 10 -0.97 0.20 -4.06
C GLU A 10 -1.88 -0.92 -4.57
N ILE A 11 -2.25 -1.83 -3.68
CA ILE A 11 -3.10 -2.98 -3.99
C ILE A 11 -4.52 -2.68 -3.48
N VAL A 12 -5.45 -2.46 -4.41
CA VAL A 12 -6.85 -2.13 -4.12
C VAL A 12 -7.71 -3.39 -4.09
N MET A 13 -8.41 -3.62 -2.99
CA MET A 13 -9.20 -4.82 -2.73
C MET A 13 -10.57 -4.47 -2.14
N PRO A 14 -11.60 -5.33 -2.29
CA PRO A 14 -12.83 -5.21 -1.53
C PRO A 14 -12.53 -5.21 -0.03
N ARG A 15 -13.16 -4.32 0.75
CA ARG A 15 -12.93 -4.24 2.21
C ARG A 15 -13.35 -5.50 2.94
N VAL A 16 -14.41 -6.13 2.46
CA VAL A 16 -14.97 -7.35 3.04
C VAL A 16 -15.33 -8.30 1.91
N ASN A 17 -14.87 -9.55 2.03
CA ASN A 17 -15.33 -10.67 1.23
C ASN A 17 -15.20 -11.98 2.03
N ALA A 18 -15.48 -13.12 1.39
CA ALA A 18 -15.49 -14.42 2.05
C ALA A 18 -14.10 -14.91 2.54
N ASP A 19 -13.01 -14.34 2.05
CA ASP A 19 -11.65 -14.75 2.36
C ASP A 19 -10.91 -13.75 3.25
N MET A 20 -11.34 -12.48 3.33
CA MET A 20 -10.74 -11.47 4.19
C MET A 20 -11.72 -10.34 4.57
N ASP A 21 -11.64 -9.92 5.84
CA ASP A 21 -12.31 -8.73 6.38
C ASP A 21 -11.24 -7.72 6.83
N TRP A 22 -10.89 -6.81 5.92
CA TRP A 22 -9.89 -5.78 6.16
C TRP A 22 -10.33 -4.74 7.18
N THR A 23 -11.62 -4.65 7.49
CA THR A 23 -12.13 -3.66 8.45
C THR A 23 -11.67 -3.93 9.88
N ARG A 24 -11.25 -5.17 10.16
CA ARG A 24 -10.68 -5.57 11.46
C ARG A 24 -9.25 -5.09 11.66
N LEU A 25 -8.50 -4.91 10.57
CA LEU A 25 -7.12 -4.44 10.60
C LEU A 25 -7.01 -2.95 10.32
N PHE A 26 -7.91 -2.45 9.46
CA PHE A 26 -7.94 -1.07 8.98
C PHE A 26 -9.38 -0.53 9.10
N PRO A 27 -9.84 -0.25 10.33
CA PRO A 27 -11.17 0.30 10.56
C PRO A 27 -11.23 1.74 10.05
N ALA A 28 -12.34 2.12 9.42
CA ALA A 28 -12.53 3.50 8.94
C ALA A 28 -12.56 4.52 10.10
N GLY A 29 -12.77 4.07 11.34
CA GLY A 29 -12.68 4.93 12.52
C GLY A 29 -11.27 5.52 12.74
N ASP A 30 -10.22 4.85 12.24
CA ASP A 30 -8.86 5.35 12.36
C ASP A 30 -8.61 6.59 11.48
N LEU A 31 -9.44 6.84 10.46
CA LEU A 31 -9.40 8.06 9.66
C LEU A 31 -9.66 9.34 10.49
N ALA A 32 -10.20 9.20 11.71
CA ALA A 32 -10.42 10.32 12.62
C ALA A 32 -9.13 11.04 13.05
N VAL A 33 -7.95 10.47 12.79
CA VAL A 33 -6.65 11.15 12.97
C VAL A 33 -6.45 12.28 11.97
N ASN A 34 -7.14 12.26 10.83
CA ASN A 34 -7.03 13.27 9.80
C ASN A 34 -8.02 14.42 10.00
N PRO A 35 -7.63 15.66 9.67
CA PRO A 35 -8.58 16.74 9.46
C PRO A 35 -9.63 16.32 8.41
N GLY A 36 -10.91 16.36 8.78
CA GLY A 36 -12.01 15.94 7.91
C GLY A 36 -12.19 14.43 7.72
N GLY A 37 -11.36 13.57 8.33
CA GLY A 37 -11.45 12.12 8.15
C GLY A 37 -12.59 11.45 8.93
N ARG A 38 -13.32 12.20 9.76
CA ARG A 38 -14.55 11.72 10.45
C ARG A 38 -15.77 11.63 9.53
N ILE A 39 -15.64 11.97 8.25
CA ILE A 39 -16.75 11.91 7.29
C ILE A 39 -17.10 10.44 7.07
N ALA A 40 -18.31 10.06 7.51
CA ALA A 40 -18.85 8.73 7.24
C ALA A 40 -19.11 8.58 5.74
N ALA A 41 -18.39 7.67 5.08
CA ALA A 41 -18.62 7.29 3.70
C ALA A 41 -18.88 5.78 3.61
N PRO A 42 -19.68 5.31 2.64
CA PRO A 42 -19.93 3.89 2.42
C PRO A 42 -18.74 3.22 1.73
N TYR A 43 -17.58 3.21 2.39
CA TYR A 43 -16.35 2.65 1.84
C TYR A 43 -16.52 1.17 1.51
N THR A 44 -16.15 0.83 0.29
CA THR A 44 -16.29 -0.51 -0.30
C THR A 44 -14.94 -1.19 -0.54
N HIS A 45 -13.88 -0.41 -0.71
CA HIS A 45 -12.53 -0.89 -1.03
C HIS A 45 -11.50 -0.29 -0.08
N VAL A 46 -10.46 -1.06 0.18
CA VAL A 46 -9.24 -0.61 0.84
C VAL A 46 -8.11 -0.74 -0.17
N ALA A 47 -7.22 0.23 -0.20
CA ALA A 47 -5.95 0.12 -0.90
C ALA A 47 -4.82 0.11 0.11
N ILE A 48 -3.83 -0.74 -0.13
CA ILE A 48 -2.68 -0.90 0.76
C ILE A 48 -1.43 -0.71 -0.06
N GLY A 49 -0.63 0.27 0.35
CA GLY A 49 0.76 0.47 -0.04
C GLY A 49 1.70 0.25 1.14
N TRP A 50 2.98 0.06 0.84
CA TRP A 50 4.04 -0.03 1.83
C TRP A 50 5.23 0.79 1.36
N GLY A 51 5.92 1.47 2.25
CA GLY A 51 7.09 2.26 1.90
C GLY A 51 7.91 2.66 3.11
N GLU A 52 8.88 3.55 2.88
CA GLU A 52 9.77 4.01 3.94
C GLU A 52 9.08 5.06 4.80
N ARG A 53 9.16 4.89 6.12
CA ARG A 53 8.46 5.70 7.11
C ARG A 53 8.75 7.20 7.01
N GLU A 54 10.01 7.60 6.99
CA GLU A 54 10.37 9.03 6.96
C GLU A 54 10.05 9.68 5.62
N VAL A 55 10.16 8.95 4.51
CA VAL A 55 9.73 9.42 3.19
C VAL A 55 8.22 9.61 3.19
N PHE A 56 7.45 8.62 3.64
CA PHE A 56 5.99 8.74 3.64
C PHE A 56 5.49 9.87 4.53
N LEU A 57 6.05 10.03 5.73
CA LEU A 57 5.62 11.06 6.68
C LEU A 57 6.22 12.44 6.41
N GLY A 58 7.42 12.51 5.82
CA GLY A 58 8.21 13.74 5.69
C GLY A 58 8.34 14.27 4.28
N THR A 59 7.87 13.55 3.26
CA THR A 59 8.02 13.93 1.84
C THR A 59 6.65 13.96 1.16
N PRO A 60 5.85 15.04 1.34
CA PRO A 60 4.50 15.16 0.78
C PRO A 60 4.48 15.06 -0.74
N THR A 61 5.57 15.48 -1.40
CA THR A 61 5.79 15.25 -2.82
C THR A 61 7.15 14.61 -3.05
N TRP A 62 7.25 13.68 -4.00
CA TRP A 62 8.53 13.04 -4.35
C TRP A 62 9.59 14.02 -4.88
N ALA A 63 9.19 15.23 -5.28
CA ALA A 63 10.13 16.31 -5.62
C ALA A 63 10.88 16.84 -4.38
N ASP A 64 10.30 16.68 -3.20
CA ASP A 64 10.89 17.09 -1.91
C ASP A 64 11.79 16.01 -1.31
N LEU A 65 12.01 14.89 -2.02
CA LEU A 65 12.88 13.82 -1.55
C LEU A 65 14.34 14.30 -1.55
N SER A 66 14.85 14.63 -0.38
CA SER A 66 16.21 15.15 -0.27
C SER A 66 17.25 14.09 -0.67
N PRO A 67 18.34 14.46 -1.39
CA PRO A 67 19.44 13.54 -1.68
C PRO A 67 20.06 12.92 -0.43
N VAL A 68 20.00 13.62 0.71
CA VAL A 68 20.48 13.12 2.01
C VAL A 68 19.59 12.00 2.54
N THR A 69 18.26 12.14 2.43
CA THR A 69 17.29 11.09 2.79
C THR A 69 17.52 9.85 1.94
N VAL A 70 17.72 10.02 0.62
CA VAL A 70 18.05 8.92 -0.28
C VAL A 70 19.36 8.25 0.12
N ALA A 71 20.43 9.03 0.35
CA ALA A 71 21.72 8.48 0.75
C ALA A 71 21.65 7.72 2.09
N ARG A 72 20.86 8.22 3.06
CA ARG A 72 20.60 7.52 4.33
C ARG A 72 19.89 6.20 4.11
N ILE A 73 18.82 6.18 3.34
CA ILE A 73 18.07 4.95 3.01
C ILE A 73 18.96 3.94 2.27
N VAL A 74 19.82 4.41 1.37
CA VAL A 74 20.80 3.56 0.68
C VAL A 74 21.81 2.96 1.67
N ALA A 75 22.28 3.74 2.64
CA ALA A 75 23.32 3.32 3.58
C ALA A 75 22.81 2.41 4.71
N THR A 76 21.64 2.70 5.28
CA THR A 76 21.14 2.06 6.51
C THR A 76 19.79 1.36 6.36
N GLY A 77 19.13 1.52 5.21
CA GLY A 77 17.71 1.17 5.08
C GLY A 77 16.81 2.13 5.87
N GLY A 78 15.53 1.76 5.95
CA GLY A 78 14.52 2.48 6.72
C GLY A 78 13.41 1.58 7.24
N GLU A 79 12.63 2.08 8.18
CA GLU A 79 11.49 1.35 8.72
C GLU A 79 10.33 1.33 7.71
N GLY A 80 9.64 0.21 7.63
CA GLY A 80 8.42 0.09 6.83
C GLY A 80 7.24 0.85 7.44
N LEU A 81 6.41 1.42 6.58
CA LEU A 81 5.14 2.04 6.93
C LEU A 81 4.07 1.63 5.93
N LEU A 82 2.91 1.21 6.43
CA LEU A 82 1.74 0.90 5.60
C LEU A 82 0.96 2.17 5.34
N HIS A 83 0.66 2.45 4.07
CA HIS A 83 -0.29 3.47 3.65
C HIS A 83 -1.60 2.80 3.30
N VAL A 84 -2.70 3.22 3.90
CA VAL A 84 -3.99 2.59 3.73
C VAL A 84 -5.05 3.61 3.36
N SER A 85 -5.60 3.46 2.16
CA SER A 85 -6.63 4.35 1.60
C SER A 85 -7.99 3.67 1.54
N HIS A 86 -9.06 4.41 1.82
CA HIS A 86 -10.43 3.92 1.79
C HIS A 86 -11.19 4.51 0.60
N TYR A 87 -11.77 3.64 -0.24
CA TYR A 87 -12.45 4.04 -1.48
C TYR A 87 -13.91 3.60 -1.55
N VAL A 88 -14.74 4.42 -2.21
CA VAL A 88 -16.12 4.09 -2.60
C VAL A 88 -16.12 3.75 -4.09
N ARG A 89 -16.34 2.47 -4.41
CA ARG A 89 -16.42 1.89 -5.76
C ARG A 89 -15.42 2.55 -6.74
N PRO A 90 -14.10 2.42 -6.50
CA PRO A 90 -13.10 3.05 -7.35
C PRO A 90 -13.25 2.54 -8.79
N ALA A 91 -13.36 3.47 -9.73
CA ALA A 91 -13.58 3.16 -11.14
C ALA A 91 -12.26 2.78 -11.83
N PRO A 92 -12.29 1.85 -12.80
CA PRO A 92 -11.11 1.55 -13.62
C PRO A 92 -10.59 2.80 -14.35
N SER A 93 -9.27 2.97 -14.39
CA SER A 93 -8.61 4.03 -15.15
C SER A 93 -7.20 3.59 -15.57
N THR A 94 -6.47 4.49 -16.25
CA THR A 94 -5.05 4.28 -16.57
C THR A 94 -4.18 4.06 -15.33
N ASP A 95 -4.62 4.62 -14.20
CA ASP A 95 -3.91 4.63 -12.92
C ASP A 95 -4.46 3.58 -11.94
N TYR A 96 -5.75 3.20 -12.08
CA TYR A 96 -6.40 2.18 -11.28
C TYR A 96 -6.84 1.02 -12.18
N ARG A 97 -5.93 0.06 -12.36
CA ARG A 97 -6.11 -1.02 -13.34
C ARG A 97 -6.70 -2.27 -12.70
N PRO A 98 -7.83 -2.78 -13.19
CA PRO A 98 -8.39 -4.05 -12.71
C PRO A 98 -7.42 -5.20 -12.96
N LEU A 99 -7.33 -6.08 -11.98
CA LEU A 99 -6.53 -7.30 -12.07
C LEU A 99 -7.45 -8.47 -11.72
N ARG A 100 -7.67 -9.37 -12.68
CA ARG A 100 -8.44 -10.60 -12.48
C ARG A 100 -7.50 -11.69 -12.03
N ILE A 101 -7.76 -12.23 -10.84
CA ILE A 101 -6.98 -13.31 -10.24
C ILE A 101 -7.93 -14.39 -9.75
N SER A 102 -7.43 -15.61 -9.66
CA SER A 102 -8.12 -16.72 -9.03
C SER A 102 -8.32 -16.48 -7.53
N ARG A 103 -9.27 -17.20 -6.93
CA ARG A 103 -9.47 -17.18 -5.48
C ARG A 103 -8.24 -17.67 -4.71
N ALA A 104 -7.49 -18.61 -5.27
CA ALA A 104 -6.27 -19.13 -4.66
C ALA A 104 -5.16 -18.06 -4.62
N GLU A 105 -4.94 -17.35 -5.74
CA GLU A 105 -4.03 -16.20 -5.78
C GLU A 105 -4.48 -15.09 -4.84
N TYR A 106 -5.79 -14.82 -4.71
CA TYR A 106 -6.28 -13.83 -3.75
C TYR A 106 -5.97 -14.21 -2.29
N ARG A 107 -6.13 -15.49 -1.92
CA ARG A 107 -5.77 -15.96 -0.58
C ARG A 107 -4.27 -15.85 -0.32
N ALA A 108 -3.45 -16.21 -1.31
CA ALA A 108 -2.01 -16.04 -1.22
C ALA A 108 -1.63 -14.55 -1.10
N LEU A 109 -2.29 -13.67 -1.86
CA LEU A 109 -2.14 -12.22 -1.78
C LEU A 109 -2.43 -11.68 -0.38
N VAL A 110 -3.54 -12.11 0.23
CA VAL A 110 -3.89 -11.74 1.62
C VAL A 110 -2.76 -12.18 2.56
N THR A 111 -2.31 -13.43 2.49
CA THR A 111 -1.23 -13.95 3.33
C THR A 111 0.06 -13.12 3.18
N GLU A 112 0.43 -12.75 1.96
CA GLU A 112 1.63 -11.97 1.68
C GLU A 112 1.53 -10.52 2.19
N ILE A 113 0.36 -9.88 2.06
CA ILE A 113 0.14 -8.54 2.64
C ILE A 113 0.22 -8.58 4.17
N LEU A 114 -0.34 -9.63 4.80
CA LEU A 114 -0.34 -9.77 6.25
C LEU A 114 1.07 -9.90 6.85
N GLN A 115 2.07 -10.33 6.08
CA GLN A 115 3.47 -10.34 6.54
C GLN A 115 4.02 -8.92 6.82
N SER A 116 3.45 -7.88 6.20
CA SER A 116 3.83 -6.49 6.43
C SER A 116 3.03 -5.83 7.56
N VAL A 117 2.02 -6.51 8.08
CA VAL A 117 1.12 -6.00 9.11
C VAL A 117 1.72 -6.30 10.48
N ARG A 118 2.08 -5.27 11.24
CA ARG A 118 2.55 -5.45 12.63
C ARG A 118 1.41 -5.95 13.52
N THR A 119 1.56 -7.14 14.09
CA THR A 119 0.56 -7.81 14.96
C THR A 119 1.03 -8.01 16.41
N GLY A 120 2.30 -7.78 16.72
CA GLY A 120 2.85 -7.88 18.09
C GLY A 120 2.89 -6.53 18.83
N GLY A 121 2.80 -6.56 20.17
CA GLY A 121 3.17 -5.41 21.03
C GLY A 121 2.04 -4.42 21.39
N GLY A 122 0.77 -4.74 21.16
CA GLY A 122 -0.37 -3.89 21.51
C GLY A 122 -1.01 -3.20 20.30
N ARG A 123 -1.74 -2.10 20.52
CA ARG A 123 -2.37 -1.35 19.42
C ARG A 123 -1.29 -0.67 18.60
N ARG A 124 -1.23 -0.99 17.30
CA ARG A 124 -0.32 -0.37 16.34
C ARG A 124 -0.48 1.14 16.32
N ALA A 125 0.62 1.87 16.18
CA ALA A 125 0.54 3.32 16.03
C ALA A 125 -0.14 3.68 14.70
N VAL A 126 -0.92 4.76 14.74
CA VAL A 126 -1.71 5.30 13.64
C VAL A 126 -1.28 6.74 13.41
N TYR A 127 -0.95 7.11 12.17
CA TYR A 127 -0.50 8.45 11.81
C TYR A 127 -1.39 9.07 10.74
N PRO A 128 -1.53 10.40 10.72
CA PRO A 128 -2.28 11.10 9.67
C PRO A 128 -1.77 10.75 8.28
N GLY A 129 -2.69 10.45 7.38
CA GLY A 129 -2.44 10.23 5.96
C GLY A 129 -2.31 11.55 5.17
N TYR A 130 -2.26 11.43 3.85
CA TYR A 130 -2.23 12.58 2.94
C TYR A 130 -3.60 13.22 2.74
N LEU A 131 -4.67 12.43 2.82
CA LEU A 131 -6.04 12.80 2.52
C LEU A 131 -6.97 12.39 3.66
N PRO A 132 -8.20 12.96 3.75
CA PRO A 132 -9.15 12.58 4.80
C PRO A 132 -9.46 11.07 4.86
N GLN A 133 -9.38 10.38 3.73
CA GLN A 133 -9.72 8.97 3.58
C GLN A 133 -8.54 7.99 3.60
N ASP A 134 -7.33 8.44 3.92
CA ASP A 134 -6.16 7.55 4.05
C ASP A 134 -5.43 7.73 5.39
N VAL A 135 -4.62 6.76 5.76
CA VAL A 135 -4.00 6.72 7.08
C VAL A 135 -2.74 5.86 7.02
N PHE A 136 -1.76 6.17 7.86
CA PHE A 136 -0.57 5.33 7.99
C PHE A 136 -0.57 4.49 9.26
N TYR A 137 0.09 3.35 9.16
CA TYR A 137 0.27 2.39 10.24
C TYR A 137 1.71 1.89 10.26
N ASP A 138 2.27 1.62 11.44
CA ASP A 138 3.56 0.92 11.54
C ASP A 138 3.52 -0.40 10.74
N ALA A 139 4.61 -0.72 10.05
CA ALA A 139 4.71 -1.96 9.30
C ALA A 139 5.83 -2.85 9.81
N GLU A 140 5.76 -4.12 9.43
CA GLU A 140 6.93 -4.99 9.41
C GLU A 140 7.73 -4.79 8.13
N GLY A 141 9.01 -5.16 8.17
CA GLY A 141 9.95 -5.11 7.05
C GLY A 141 10.87 -3.89 7.07
N THR A 142 11.94 -3.99 6.28
CA THR A 142 12.97 -2.97 6.15
C THR A 142 13.01 -2.47 4.71
N TYR A 143 12.86 -1.16 4.54
CA TYR A 143 12.98 -0.50 3.24
C TYR A 143 14.45 -0.42 2.85
N THR A 144 14.75 -0.78 1.60
CA THR A 144 16.10 -0.70 1.02
C THR A 144 16.01 -0.31 -0.45
N VAL A 145 17.16 -0.10 -1.10
CA VAL A 145 17.21 0.07 -2.57
C VAL A 145 16.70 -1.15 -3.34
N PHE A 146 16.75 -2.33 -2.73
CA PHE A 146 16.24 -3.58 -3.32
C PHE A 146 14.81 -3.87 -2.90
N THR A 147 14.33 -3.28 -1.81
CA THR A 147 12.98 -3.44 -1.27
C THR A 147 12.34 -2.06 -1.18
N THR A 148 11.96 -1.54 -2.35
CA THR A 148 11.28 -0.25 -2.46
C THR A 148 9.77 -0.43 -2.31
N CYS A 149 9.03 0.67 -2.32
CA CYS A 149 7.58 0.65 -2.22
C CYS A 149 6.91 -0.08 -3.40
N ASN A 150 7.45 0.06 -4.62
CA ASN A 150 6.95 -0.64 -5.80
C ASN A 150 7.44 -2.09 -5.88
N GLU A 151 8.67 -2.36 -5.41
CA GLU A 151 9.12 -3.76 -5.30
C GLU A 151 8.33 -4.51 -4.22
N TRP A 152 7.86 -3.85 -3.17
CA TRP A 152 6.94 -4.47 -2.23
C TRP A 152 5.66 -4.93 -2.95
N THR A 153 5.02 -4.05 -3.73
CA THR A 153 3.83 -4.41 -4.52
C THR A 153 4.13 -5.55 -5.50
N GLY A 154 5.20 -5.44 -6.29
CA GLY A 154 5.60 -6.49 -7.24
C GLY A 154 5.94 -7.81 -6.55
N GLY A 155 6.69 -7.77 -5.46
CA GLY A 155 7.07 -8.94 -4.67
C GLY A 155 5.87 -9.64 -4.03
N VAL A 156 4.91 -8.88 -3.49
CA VAL A 156 3.64 -9.41 -2.96
C VAL A 156 2.85 -10.11 -4.06
N LEU A 157 2.69 -9.49 -5.23
CA LEU A 157 2.01 -10.12 -6.37
C LEU A 157 2.74 -11.41 -6.81
N ARG A 158 4.06 -11.36 -6.93
CA ARG A 158 4.89 -12.48 -7.35
C ARG A 158 4.79 -13.67 -6.40
N ARG A 159 4.87 -13.42 -5.08
CA ARG A 159 4.74 -14.46 -4.06
C ARG A 159 3.31 -15.01 -3.96
N ALA A 160 2.31 -14.22 -4.33
CA ALA A 160 0.93 -14.66 -4.49
C ALA A 160 0.67 -15.49 -5.76
N GLY A 161 1.69 -15.73 -6.61
CA GLY A 161 1.56 -16.48 -7.86
C GLY A 161 1.07 -15.64 -9.06
N ILE A 162 0.90 -14.33 -8.87
CA ILE A 162 0.42 -13.41 -9.89
C ILE A 162 1.62 -12.95 -10.74
N ALA A 163 1.47 -13.05 -12.06
CA ALA A 163 2.51 -12.65 -13.00
C ALA A 163 2.89 -11.17 -12.85
N THR A 164 4.17 -10.92 -12.61
CA THR A 164 4.77 -9.58 -12.48
C THR A 164 6.28 -9.66 -12.74
N GLY A 165 6.96 -8.52 -12.79
CA GLY A 165 8.40 -8.46 -13.01
C GLY A 165 9.20 -9.14 -11.89
N ALA A 166 10.39 -9.67 -12.22
CA ALA A 166 11.28 -10.26 -11.22
C ALA A 166 11.79 -9.23 -10.21
N TRP A 167 11.92 -7.98 -10.64
CA TRP A 167 12.25 -6.82 -9.81
C TRP A 167 11.60 -5.56 -10.40
N THR A 168 10.78 -4.86 -9.62
CA THR A 168 9.93 -3.74 -10.03
C THR A 168 10.09 -2.54 -9.09
N PRO A 169 11.28 -1.91 -9.00
CA PRO A 169 11.51 -0.82 -8.05
C PRO A 169 10.75 0.47 -8.36
N PHE A 170 10.21 0.59 -9.59
CA PHE A 170 9.45 1.75 -10.07
C PHE A 170 8.00 1.35 -10.41
N ALA A 171 7.06 2.29 -10.26
CA ALA A 171 5.63 2.08 -10.50
C ALA A 171 5.35 1.54 -11.92
N GLY A 172 6.01 2.09 -12.95
CA GLY A 172 5.88 1.61 -14.32
C GLY A 172 6.28 0.13 -14.49
N GLY A 173 7.22 -0.36 -13.69
CA GLY A 173 7.64 -1.76 -13.67
C GLY A 173 6.52 -2.70 -13.20
N VAL A 174 5.74 -2.30 -12.19
CA VAL A 174 4.54 -3.03 -11.74
C VAL A 174 3.41 -2.88 -12.75
N MET A 175 3.08 -1.63 -13.12
CA MET A 175 1.92 -1.31 -13.95
C MET A 175 2.00 -1.90 -15.36
N LYS A 176 3.20 -2.14 -15.90
CA LYS A 176 3.40 -2.85 -17.17
C LYS A 176 2.74 -4.24 -17.19
N TRP A 177 2.64 -4.91 -16.05
CA TRP A 177 2.07 -6.26 -15.93
C TRP A 177 0.56 -6.26 -15.68
N VAL A 178 -0.03 -5.10 -15.44
CA VAL A 178 -1.46 -4.96 -15.18
C VAL A 178 -2.14 -4.40 -16.45
N PRO A 179 -3.09 -5.14 -17.05
CA PRO A 179 -3.76 -4.70 -18.27
C PRO A 179 -4.41 -3.33 -18.14
N MET A 180 -4.42 -2.57 -19.23
CA MET A 180 -5.26 -1.37 -19.32
C MET A 180 -6.74 -1.80 -19.28
N PRO A 181 -7.61 -1.00 -18.63
CA PRO A 181 -9.05 -1.27 -18.61
C PRO A 181 -9.71 -1.16 -19.99
#